data_AF-A0A966B0L2-F1
#
_entry.id   AF-A0A966B0L2-F1
#
_cell.length_a   1.000
_cell.length_b   1.000
_cell.length_c   1.000
_cell.angle_alpha   90.00
_cell.angle_beta   90.00
_cell.angle_gamma   90.00
#
_symmetry.space_group_name_H-M   'P 1'
#
loop_
_entity.id
_entity.type
_entity.pdbx_description
1 polymer ?
#
loop_
_entity_poly.entity_id
_entity_poly.type
_entity_poly.pdbx_seq_one_letter_code
_entity_poly.pdbx_strand_id
1 'polypeptide(L)'
;MSNKPSGINTTLEIIRRFSSTVIDCAERENLIESNYRLRTARAKREYEEGLSDLDALNQGNLAEAQSILHNHTERAKDLYNKRESRIEEAHSNALNKSSDTLETERGIKISEVQAKTLKAKRKNENELSEAKKIQVEIDNVLAKHVLEFKYLKKRILSSFRGFPLLSRKLKKQIPSQGDRPKNEGSDLPKICKDIEKTINSTSEDLSDFDSNLIPKIFRFVPLQWLAPITTIGIAVLGYYIFEWGGKKEYLLSYAIVTLCLTILWIIK
;
A
#
# COMPACT_ATOMS: atom_id res chain seq x y z
N MET A 1 91.45 142.11 18.38
CA MET A 1 91.55 141.04 17.36
C MET A 1 90.17 140.43 17.21
N SER A 2 89.44 140.89 16.19
CA SER A 2 88.04 140.59 15.94
C SER A 2 87.94 140.07 14.50
N ASN A 3 87.48 138.83 14.34
CA ASN A 3 86.84 138.39 13.10
C ASN A 3 85.45 137.89 13.49
N LYS A 4 84.52 138.84 13.60
CA LYS A 4 83.08 138.57 13.67
C LYS A 4 82.66 138.01 12.31
N PRO A 5 82.20 136.75 12.19
CA PRO A 5 81.75 136.24 10.91
C PRO A 5 80.48 137.01 10.46
N SER A 6 80.49 137.45 9.21
CA SER A 6 79.39 138.11 8.50
C SER A 6 78.08 137.29 8.63
N GLY A 7 76.95 137.95 8.90
CA GLY A 7 75.62 137.31 9.01
C GLY A 7 75.17 136.57 7.75
N ILE A 8 75.81 136.81 6.60
CA ILE A 8 75.57 136.09 5.34
C ILE A 8 76.14 134.67 5.40
N ASN A 9 77.29 134.46 6.05
CA ASN A 9 77.91 133.14 6.18
C ASN A 9 77.09 132.22 7.08
N THR A 10 76.49 132.75 8.14
CA THR A 10 75.61 132.00 9.04
C THR A 10 74.32 131.56 8.34
N THR A 11 73.75 132.40 7.47
CA THR A 11 72.53 132.05 6.70
C THR A 11 72.81 130.97 5.66
N LEU A 12 73.94 131.05 4.96
CA LEU A 12 74.36 130.01 3.99
C LEU A 12 74.64 128.67 4.67
N GLU A 13 75.19 128.69 5.89
CA GLU A 13 75.41 127.47 6.68
C GLU A 13 74.08 126.83 7.11
N ILE A 14 73.09 127.63 7.54
CA ILE A 14 71.74 127.13 7.86
C ILE A 14 71.08 126.52 6.63
N ILE A 15 71.19 127.15 5.45
CA ILE A 15 70.63 126.62 4.20
C ILE A 15 71.32 125.32 3.80
N ARG A 16 72.64 125.21 3.92
CA ARG A 16 73.37 123.96 3.64
C ARG A 16 72.98 122.84 4.59
N ARG A 17 72.84 123.13 5.89
CA ARG A 17 72.37 122.17 6.90
C ARG A 17 70.94 121.72 6.59
N PHE A 18 70.05 122.65 6.27
CA PHE A 18 68.67 122.33 5.89
C PHE A 18 68.62 121.47 4.62
N SER A 19 69.36 121.85 3.57
CA SER A 19 69.46 121.07 2.33
C SER A 19 70.00 119.66 2.58
N SER A 20 71.03 119.51 3.43
CA SER A 20 71.53 118.20 3.84
C SER A 20 70.45 117.40 4.56
N THR A 21 69.73 118.00 5.51
CA THR A 21 68.67 117.28 6.24
C THR A 21 67.50 116.86 5.35
N VAL A 22 67.16 117.65 4.32
CA VAL A 22 66.11 117.29 3.35
C VAL A 22 66.58 116.12 2.48
N ILE A 23 67.83 116.14 2.01
CA ILE A 23 68.43 115.02 1.25
C ILE A 23 68.48 113.76 2.12
N ASP A 24 68.99 113.87 3.35
CA ASP A 24 69.04 112.75 4.31
C ASP A 24 67.64 112.21 4.63
N CYS A 25 66.63 113.08 4.71
CA CYS A 25 65.25 112.66 4.94
C CYS A 25 64.67 111.92 3.73
N ALA A 26 64.91 112.40 2.51
CA ALA A 26 64.47 111.75 1.28
C ALA A 26 65.16 110.38 1.08
N GLU A 27 66.45 110.28 1.39
CA GLU A 27 67.17 109.01 1.37
C GLU A 27 66.63 108.02 2.39
N ARG A 28 66.34 108.48 3.62
CA ARG A 28 65.70 107.64 4.66
C ARG A 28 64.30 107.20 4.26
N GLU A 29 63.51 108.08 3.65
CA GLU A 29 62.17 107.75 3.15
C GLU A 29 62.24 106.66 2.07
N ASN A 30 63.11 106.82 1.07
CA ASN A 30 63.34 105.81 0.03
C ASN A 30 63.83 104.47 0.61
N LEU A 31 64.69 104.51 1.63
CA LEU A 31 65.16 103.31 2.33
C LEU A 31 64.04 102.64 3.13
N ILE A 32 63.18 103.39 3.80
CA ILE A 32 62.01 102.85 4.52
C ILE A 32 61.02 102.23 3.52
N GLU A 33 60.72 102.92 2.42
CA GLU A 33 59.77 102.43 1.43
C GLU A 33 60.27 101.14 0.75
N SER A 34 61.54 101.11 0.33
CA SER A 34 62.14 99.90 -0.26
C SER A 34 62.17 98.72 0.73
N ASN A 35 62.53 98.98 1.99
CA ASN A 35 62.48 97.96 3.05
C ASN A 35 61.05 97.47 3.33
N TYR A 36 60.07 98.38 3.35
CA TYR A 36 58.67 98.02 3.54
C TYR A 36 58.16 97.15 2.39
N ARG A 37 58.43 97.53 1.13
CA ARG A 37 58.08 96.73 -0.05
C ARG A 37 58.71 95.35 0.00
N LEU A 38 60.00 95.24 0.37
CA LEU A 38 60.70 93.96 0.47
C LEU A 38 60.11 93.08 1.58
N ARG A 39 59.84 93.65 2.76
CA ARG A 39 59.23 92.91 3.88
C ARG A 39 57.82 92.44 3.55
N THR A 40 57.00 93.29 2.94
CA THR A 40 55.64 92.92 2.52
C THR A 40 55.65 91.86 1.43
N ALA A 41 56.54 91.97 0.43
CA ALA A 41 56.69 90.95 -0.60
C ALA A 41 57.16 89.61 -0.03
N ARG A 42 58.08 89.62 0.94
CA ARG A 42 58.53 88.42 1.64
C ARG A 42 57.42 87.78 2.46
N ALA A 43 56.72 88.56 3.29
CA ALA A 43 55.61 88.06 4.10
C ALA A 43 54.48 87.49 3.22
N LYS A 44 54.19 88.13 2.08
CA LYS A 44 53.22 87.61 1.11
C LYS A 44 53.65 86.27 0.52
N ARG A 45 54.91 86.12 0.12
CA ARG A 45 55.44 84.84 -0.39
C ARG A 45 55.40 83.73 0.66
N GLU A 46 55.84 84.02 1.88
CA GLU A 46 55.79 83.05 2.99
C GLU A 46 54.34 82.62 3.29
N TYR A 47 53.37 83.54 3.20
CA TYR A 47 51.96 83.21 3.34
C TYR A 47 51.43 82.36 2.17
N GLU A 48 51.75 82.72 0.92
CA GLU A 48 51.32 81.97 -0.28
C GLU A 48 51.93 80.56 -0.31
N GLU A 49 53.19 80.41 0.08
CA GLU A 49 53.88 79.12 0.22
C GLU A 49 53.22 78.27 1.31
N GLY A 50 52.99 78.84 2.50
CA GLY A 50 52.30 78.13 3.58
C GLY A 50 50.86 77.73 3.23
N LEU A 51 50.14 78.55 2.46
CA LEU A 51 48.81 78.21 1.94
C LEU A 51 48.88 77.06 0.93
N SER A 52 49.83 77.11 -0.01
CA SER A 52 50.06 76.05 -0.99
C SER A 52 50.43 74.72 -0.34
N ASP A 53 51.28 74.74 0.69
CA ASP A 53 51.69 73.55 1.43
C ASP A 53 50.50 72.94 2.19
N LEU A 54 49.68 73.78 2.83
CA LEU A 54 48.49 73.33 3.54
C LEU A 54 47.45 72.74 2.58
N ASP A 55 47.25 73.37 1.43
CA ASP A 55 46.35 72.86 0.39
C ASP A 55 46.83 71.52 -0.17
N ALA A 56 48.14 71.38 -0.44
CA ALA A 56 48.73 70.12 -0.90
C ALA A 56 48.57 69.01 0.15
N LEU A 57 48.79 69.32 1.43
CA LEU A 57 48.61 68.38 2.53
C LEU A 57 47.13 67.96 2.66
N ASN A 58 46.20 68.90 2.58
CA ASN A 58 44.77 68.61 2.65
C ASN A 58 44.30 67.76 1.47
N GLN A 59 44.77 68.05 0.26
CA GLN A 59 44.47 67.24 -0.93
C GLN A 59 45.05 65.83 -0.81
N GLY A 60 46.27 65.69 -0.29
CA GLY A 60 46.89 64.39 0.00
C GLY A 60 46.07 63.57 0.99
N ASN A 61 45.70 64.16 2.13
CA ASN A 61 44.89 63.50 3.15
C ASN A 61 43.50 63.11 2.64
N LEU A 62 42.88 63.97 1.82
CA LEU A 62 41.58 63.70 1.21
C LEU A 62 41.68 62.54 0.22
N ALA A 63 42.71 62.52 -0.64
CA ALA A 63 42.94 61.43 -1.59
C ALA A 63 43.21 60.09 -0.89
N GLU A 64 44.00 60.10 0.20
CA GLU A 64 44.25 58.91 1.02
C GLU A 64 42.95 58.41 1.67
N ALA A 65 42.18 59.30 2.30
CA ALA A 65 40.91 58.95 2.91
C ALA A 65 39.90 58.38 1.90
N GLN A 66 39.84 58.96 0.69
CA GLN A 66 38.99 58.45 -0.39
C GLN A 66 39.45 57.07 -0.87
N SER A 67 40.77 56.85 -1.00
CA SER A 67 41.33 55.55 -1.37
C SER A 67 41.02 54.47 -0.33
N ILE A 68 41.18 54.79 0.96
CA ILE A 68 40.84 53.89 2.06
C ILE A 68 39.34 53.55 2.02
N LEU A 69 38.47 54.55 1.92
CA LEU A 69 37.02 54.34 1.84
C LEU A 69 36.67 53.45 0.65
N HIS A 70 37.22 53.74 -0.54
CA HIS A 70 36.99 52.95 -1.74
C HIS A 70 37.38 51.48 -1.52
N ASN A 71 38.60 51.23 -1.05
CA ASN A 71 39.08 49.88 -0.74
C ASN A 71 38.19 49.14 0.28
N HIS A 72 37.71 49.83 1.31
CA HIS A 72 36.78 49.23 2.28
C HIS A 72 35.42 48.91 1.64
N THR A 73 34.90 49.79 0.79
CA THR A 73 33.62 49.54 0.10
C THR A 73 33.71 48.37 -0.88
N GLU A 74 34.81 48.24 -1.62
CA GLU A 74 35.03 47.11 -2.53
C GLU A 74 35.15 45.79 -1.75
N ARG A 75 35.94 45.76 -0.68
CA ARG A 75 36.04 44.58 0.20
C ARG A 75 34.68 44.19 0.78
N ALA A 76 33.87 45.15 1.20
CA ALA A 76 32.54 44.88 1.72
C ALA A 76 31.61 44.30 0.64
N LYS A 77 31.64 44.83 -0.58
CA LYS A 77 30.89 44.31 -1.72
C LYS A 77 31.34 42.89 -2.09
N ASP A 78 32.64 42.62 -2.12
CA ASP A 78 33.17 41.30 -2.41
C ASP A 78 32.73 40.26 -1.36
N LEU A 79 32.74 40.63 -0.09
CA LEU A 79 32.27 39.76 0.99
C LEU A 79 30.76 39.51 0.89
N TYR A 80 29.98 40.53 0.56
CA TYR A 80 28.56 40.40 0.32
C TYR A 80 28.26 39.44 -0.84
N ASN A 81 28.86 39.67 -2.01
CA ASN A 81 28.67 38.83 -3.20
C ASN A 81 29.09 37.37 -2.94
N LYS A 82 30.21 37.15 -2.22
CA LYS A 82 30.64 35.81 -1.83
C LYS A 82 29.64 35.12 -0.90
N ARG A 83 29.04 35.86 0.03
CA ARG A 83 28.04 35.32 0.96
C ARG A 83 26.74 35.01 0.23
N GLU A 84 26.28 35.91 -0.63
CA GLU A 84 25.11 35.72 -1.47
C GLU A 84 25.24 34.46 -2.32
N SER A 85 26.34 34.33 -3.07
CA SER A 85 26.62 33.14 -3.88
C SER A 85 26.64 31.84 -3.07
N ARG A 86 27.23 31.84 -1.86
CA ARG A 86 27.20 30.65 -0.97
C ARG A 86 25.79 30.31 -0.49
N ILE A 87 24.97 31.32 -0.20
CA ILE A 87 23.58 31.12 0.25
C ILE A 87 22.76 30.55 -0.91
N GLU A 88 22.90 31.10 -2.11
CA GLU A 88 22.22 30.59 -3.31
C GLU A 88 22.63 29.16 -3.64
N GLU A 89 23.93 28.86 -3.60
CA GLU A 89 24.44 27.50 -3.82
C GLU A 89 23.90 26.52 -2.76
N ALA A 90 23.94 26.91 -1.48
CA ALA A 90 23.40 26.09 -0.39
C ALA A 90 21.88 25.86 -0.55
N HIS A 91 21.14 26.89 -0.94
CA HIS A 91 19.70 26.79 -1.18
C HIS A 91 19.39 25.87 -2.37
N SER A 92 20.09 26.03 -3.49
CA SER A 92 19.97 25.16 -4.67
C SER A 92 20.28 23.70 -4.32
N ASN A 93 21.38 23.47 -3.62
CA ASN A 93 21.78 22.13 -3.17
C ASN A 93 20.76 21.51 -2.20
N ALA A 94 20.20 22.29 -1.28
CA ALA A 94 19.15 21.82 -0.38
C ALA A 94 17.88 21.43 -1.14
N LEU A 95 17.47 22.23 -2.12
CA LEU A 95 16.30 21.96 -2.96
C LEU A 95 16.48 20.72 -3.82
N ASN A 96 17.64 20.58 -4.48
CA ASN A 96 17.98 19.39 -5.28
C ASN A 96 18.01 18.14 -4.40
N LYS A 97 18.69 18.19 -3.25
CA LYS A 97 18.73 17.07 -2.30
C LYS A 97 17.34 16.68 -1.81
N SER A 98 16.49 17.66 -1.50
CA SER A 98 15.10 17.38 -1.11
C SER A 98 14.32 16.71 -2.25
N SER A 99 14.48 17.17 -3.49
CA SER A 99 13.84 16.56 -4.66
C SER A 99 14.30 15.12 -4.86
N ASP A 100 15.61 14.87 -4.81
CA ASP A 100 16.19 13.52 -4.97
C ASP A 100 15.70 12.57 -3.87
N THR A 101 15.61 13.04 -2.62
CA THR A 101 15.05 12.22 -1.53
C THR A 101 13.58 11.88 -1.75
N LEU A 102 12.77 12.81 -2.24
CA LEU A 102 11.37 12.55 -2.55
C LEU A 102 11.21 11.58 -3.73
N GLU A 103 12.04 11.72 -4.76
CA GLU A 103 12.01 10.82 -5.92
C GLU A 103 12.45 9.40 -5.56
N THR A 104 13.51 9.26 -4.76
CA THR A 104 13.97 7.95 -4.28
C THR A 104 12.93 7.27 -3.38
N GLU A 105 12.33 8.00 -2.43
CA GLU A 105 11.23 7.46 -1.61
C GLU A 105 10.03 7.05 -2.46
N ARG A 106 9.67 7.86 -3.46
CA ARG A 106 8.59 7.55 -4.39
C ARG A 106 8.91 6.28 -5.18
N GLY A 107 10.13 6.14 -5.68
CA GLY A 107 10.61 4.96 -6.39
C GLY A 107 10.51 3.70 -5.53
N ILE A 108 10.96 3.77 -4.27
CA ILE A 108 10.85 2.67 -3.30
C ILE A 108 9.39 2.29 -3.09
N LYS A 109 8.50 3.25 -2.79
CA LYS A 109 7.07 2.98 -2.58
C LYS A 109 6.39 2.36 -3.80
N ILE A 110 6.70 2.86 -5.00
CA ILE A 110 6.17 2.27 -6.25
C ILE A 110 6.64 0.82 -6.40
N SER A 111 7.93 0.56 -6.18
CA SER A 111 8.49 -0.80 -6.28
C SER A 111 7.87 -1.75 -5.26
N GLU A 112 7.60 -1.27 -4.04
CA GLU A 112 6.97 -2.05 -2.97
C GLU A 112 5.52 -2.40 -3.33
N VAL A 113 4.76 -1.43 -3.83
CA VAL A 113 3.38 -1.65 -4.30
C VAL A 113 3.36 -2.65 -5.44
N GLN A 114 4.22 -2.48 -6.46
CA GLN A 114 4.31 -3.43 -7.58
C GLN A 114 4.67 -4.84 -7.11
N ALA A 115 5.63 -4.98 -6.18
CA ALA A 115 6.00 -6.26 -5.61
C ALA A 115 4.85 -6.91 -4.83
N LYS A 116 4.10 -6.13 -4.04
CA LYS A 116 2.90 -6.60 -3.32
C LYS A 116 1.82 -7.04 -4.31
N THR A 117 1.56 -6.26 -5.36
CA THR A 117 0.58 -6.62 -6.40
C THR A 117 0.98 -7.90 -7.14
N LEU A 118 2.25 -8.08 -7.50
CA LEU A 118 2.73 -9.30 -8.13
C LEU A 118 2.64 -10.51 -7.20
N LYS A 119 2.98 -10.36 -5.92
CA LYS A 119 2.81 -11.41 -4.91
C LYS A 119 1.34 -11.80 -4.74
N ALA A 120 0.44 -10.82 -4.66
CA ALA A 120 -0.99 -11.06 -4.56
C ALA A 120 -1.53 -11.77 -5.81
N LYS A 121 -1.11 -11.34 -7.00
CA LYS A 121 -1.49 -11.99 -8.27
C LYS A 121 -1.02 -13.44 -8.31
N ARG A 122 0.23 -13.73 -7.95
CA ARG A 122 0.75 -15.10 -7.86
C ARG A 122 0.00 -15.94 -6.83
N LYS A 123 -0.33 -15.37 -5.67
CA LYS A 123 -1.12 -16.04 -4.65
C LYS A 123 -2.50 -16.42 -5.18
N ASN A 124 -3.20 -15.49 -5.83
CA ASN A 124 -4.50 -15.74 -6.44
C ASN A 124 -4.42 -16.79 -7.56
N GLU A 125 -3.38 -16.75 -8.40
CA GLU A 125 -3.15 -17.76 -9.44
C GLU A 125 -2.91 -19.15 -8.83
N ASN A 126 -2.14 -19.24 -7.75
CA ASN A 126 -1.91 -20.48 -7.02
C ASN A 126 -3.21 -21.00 -6.39
N GLU A 127 -3.95 -20.15 -5.65
CA GLU A 127 -5.23 -20.50 -5.04
C GLU A 127 -6.26 -20.97 -6.09
N LEU A 128 -6.31 -20.29 -7.25
CA LEU A 128 -7.17 -20.70 -8.36
C LEU A 128 -6.73 -22.05 -8.96
N SER A 129 -5.43 -22.28 -9.07
CA SER A 129 -4.90 -23.57 -9.55
C SER A 129 -5.19 -24.71 -8.58
N GLU A 130 -5.11 -24.46 -7.26
CA GLU A 130 -5.43 -25.42 -6.21
C GLU A 130 -6.94 -25.71 -6.19
N ALA A 131 -7.78 -24.68 -6.25
CA ALA A 131 -9.23 -24.84 -6.34
C ALA A 131 -9.64 -25.65 -7.57
N LYS A 132 -9.00 -25.41 -8.73
CA LYS A 132 -9.24 -26.21 -9.94
C LYS A 132 -8.83 -27.68 -9.77
N LYS A 133 -7.69 -27.95 -9.10
CA LYS A 133 -7.28 -29.33 -8.79
C LYS A 133 -8.27 -30.03 -7.87
N ILE A 134 -8.72 -29.34 -6.81
CA ILE A 134 -9.73 -29.86 -5.87
C ILE A 134 -11.04 -30.13 -6.60
N GLN A 135 -11.47 -29.25 -7.49
CA GLN A 135 -12.67 -29.46 -8.29
C GLN A 135 -12.56 -30.71 -9.17
N VAL A 136 -11.44 -30.89 -9.88
CA VAL A 136 -11.21 -32.09 -10.71
C VAL A 136 -11.19 -33.36 -9.85
N GLU A 137 -10.62 -33.31 -8.65
CA GLU A 137 -10.64 -34.44 -7.72
C GLU A 137 -12.06 -34.78 -7.27
N ILE A 138 -12.87 -33.78 -6.90
CA ILE A 138 -14.27 -33.95 -6.52
C ILE A 138 -15.09 -34.53 -7.68
N ASP A 139 -14.90 -34.01 -8.90
CA ASP A 139 -15.60 -34.51 -10.09
C ASP A 139 -15.27 -35.98 -10.36
N ASN A 140 -14.00 -36.37 -10.19
CA ASN A 140 -13.55 -37.75 -10.33
C ASN A 140 -14.16 -38.67 -9.25
N VAL A 141 -14.19 -38.21 -7.99
CA VAL A 141 -14.80 -38.96 -6.86
C VAL A 141 -16.31 -39.11 -7.08
N LEU A 142 -16.99 -38.04 -7.48
CA LEU A 142 -18.43 -38.06 -7.74
C LEU A 142 -18.77 -38.98 -8.92
N ALA A 143 -17.99 -38.95 -10.00
CA ALA A 143 -18.17 -39.86 -11.14
C ALA A 143 -18.03 -41.33 -10.72
N LYS A 144 -17.06 -41.67 -9.86
CA LYS A 144 -16.91 -43.02 -9.30
C LYS A 144 -18.13 -43.42 -8.46
N HIS A 145 -18.55 -42.58 -7.52
CA HIS A 145 -19.71 -42.89 -6.67
C HIS A 145 -21.01 -43.00 -7.46
N VAL A 146 -21.21 -42.21 -8.51
CA VAL A 146 -22.39 -42.35 -9.39
C VAL A 146 -22.42 -43.72 -10.06
N LEU A 147 -21.27 -44.23 -10.50
CA LEU A 147 -21.17 -45.57 -11.08
C LEU A 147 -21.41 -46.68 -10.03
N GLU A 148 -20.80 -46.56 -8.86
CA GLU A 148 -20.99 -47.49 -7.74
C GLU A 148 -22.45 -47.52 -7.29
N PHE A 149 -23.07 -46.36 -7.11
CA PHE A 149 -24.47 -46.26 -6.73
C PHE A 149 -25.40 -46.85 -7.79
N LYS A 150 -25.10 -46.64 -9.08
CA LYS A 150 -25.85 -47.26 -10.19
C LYS A 150 -25.74 -48.78 -10.16
N TYR A 151 -24.55 -49.31 -9.87
CA TYR A 151 -24.31 -50.75 -9.71
C TYR A 151 -25.04 -51.30 -8.49
N LEU A 152 -24.89 -50.67 -7.33
CA LEU A 152 -25.54 -51.05 -6.07
C LEU A 152 -27.06 -51.01 -6.21
N LYS A 153 -27.62 -49.97 -6.81
CA LYS A 153 -29.05 -49.87 -7.10
C LYS A 153 -29.53 -51.01 -8.00
N LYS A 154 -28.76 -51.38 -9.03
CA LYS A 154 -29.10 -52.52 -9.89
C LYS A 154 -29.06 -53.84 -9.12
N ARG A 155 -28.09 -54.00 -8.22
CA ARG A 155 -27.95 -55.17 -7.34
C ARG A 155 -29.11 -55.27 -6.35
N ILE A 156 -29.44 -54.19 -5.63
CA ILE A 156 -30.60 -54.07 -4.74
C ILE A 156 -31.88 -54.46 -5.49
N LEU A 157 -32.16 -53.83 -6.65
CA LEU A 157 -33.36 -54.15 -7.42
C LEU A 157 -33.42 -55.61 -7.89
N SER A 158 -32.26 -56.24 -8.14
CA SER A 158 -32.17 -57.66 -8.48
C SER A 158 -32.43 -58.57 -7.26
N SER A 159 -31.85 -58.27 -6.10
CA SER A 159 -32.04 -59.05 -4.87
C SER A 159 -33.48 -58.93 -4.34
N PHE A 160 -34.12 -57.77 -4.47
CA PHE A 160 -35.52 -57.55 -4.07
C PHE A 160 -36.56 -57.90 -5.13
N ARG A 161 -36.20 -58.59 -6.23
CA ARG A 161 -37.15 -58.95 -7.30
C ARG A 161 -38.34 -59.79 -6.81
N GLY A 162 -38.19 -60.54 -5.72
CA GLY A 162 -39.25 -61.31 -5.06
C GLY A 162 -40.18 -60.51 -4.14
N PHE A 163 -39.87 -59.23 -3.86
CA PHE A 163 -40.62 -58.37 -2.93
C PHE A 163 -41.22 -57.15 -3.63
N PRO A 164 -42.35 -57.30 -4.33
CA PRO A 164 -42.92 -56.23 -5.16
C PRO A 164 -43.28 -54.97 -4.36
N LEU A 165 -43.79 -55.10 -3.13
CA LEU A 165 -44.16 -53.97 -2.27
C LEU A 165 -42.95 -53.12 -1.86
N LEU A 166 -41.83 -53.75 -1.47
CA LEU A 166 -40.59 -53.06 -1.10
C LEU A 166 -39.97 -52.40 -2.33
N SER A 167 -39.92 -53.09 -3.46
CA SER A 167 -39.41 -52.53 -4.72
C SER A 167 -40.19 -51.28 -5.16
N ARG A 168 -41.51 -51.25 -4.91
CA ARG A 168 -42.39 -50.12 -5.24
C ARG A 168 -42.17 -48.94 -4.30
N LYS A 169 -41.97 -49.18 -3.00
CA LYS A 169 -41.61 -48.14 -2.01
C LYS A 169 -40.25 -47.50 -2.34
N LEU A 170 -39.24 -48.31 -2.66
CA LEU A 170 -37.91 -47.85 -3.04
C LEU A 170 -37.91 -46.98 -4.30
N LYS A 171 -38.71 -47.32 -5.31
CA LYS A 171 -38.85 -46.49 -6.53
C LYS A 171 -39.56 -45.16 -6.26
N LYS A 172 -40.50 -45.12 -5.32
CA LYS A 172 -41.30 -43.94 -4.98
C LYS A 172 -40.59 -42.96 -4.07
N GLN A 173 -39.61 -43.43 -3.28
CA GLN A 173 -38.81 -42.60 -2.38
C GLN A 173 -37.68 -41.81 -3.05
N ILE A 174 -37.50 -41.91 -4.37
CA ILE A 174 -36.54 -41.05 -5.07
C ILE A 174 -37.12 -39.62 -5.04
N PRO A 175 -36.54 -38.68 -4.27
CA PRO A 175 -37.07 -37.33 -4.21
C PRO A 175 -36.99 -36.70 -5.61
N SER A 176 -38.07 -36.04 -6.01
CA SER A 176 -38.09 -35.23 -7.22
C SER A 176 -37.06 -34.11 -7.08
N GLN A 177 -36.40 -33.71 -8.17
CA GLN A 177 -35.23 -32.81 -8.21
C GLN A 177 -35.37 -31.44 -7.47
N GLY A 178 -36.53 -31.10 -6.92
CA GLY A 178 -36.83 -29.83 -6.26
C GLY A 178 -36.44 -29.71 -4.77
N ASP A 179 -36.24 -30.81 -4.04
CA ASP A 179 -35.95 -30.77 -2.60
C ASP A 179 -34.43 -30.74 -2.33
N ARG A 180 -33.72 -29.73 -2.87
CA ARG A 180 -32.33 -29.49 -2.49
C ARG A 180 -32.28 -28.67 -1.19
N PRO A 181 -31.55 -29.11 -0.16
CA PRO A 181 -31.29 -28.26 1.00
C PRO A 181 -30.54 -26.99 0.54
N LYS A 182 -31.05 -25.82 0.93
CA LYS A 182 -30.53 -24.49 0.54
C LYS A 182 -29.26 -24.07 1.31
N ASN A 183 -28.83 -24.87 2.27
CA ASN A 183 -27.68 -24.55 3.09
C ASN A 183 -26.65 -25.64 2.86
N GLU A 184 -25.47 -25.28 2.39
CA GLU A 184 -24.23 -25.97 2.74
C GLU A 184 -23.05 -25.18 2.17
N GLY A 185 -22.56 -24.21 2.95
CA GLY A 185 -21.14 -23.86 2.97
C GLY A 185 -20.33 -24.91 3.73
N SER A 186 -20.75 -26.17 3.69
CA SER A 186 -20.17 -27.26 4.45
C SER A 186 -19.14 -27.95 3.57
N ASP A 187 -17.96 -28.18 4.15
CA ASP A 187 -16.81 -28.86 3.53
C ASP A 187 -17.24 -30.00 2.60
N LEU A 188 -17.21 -29.77 1.28
CA LEU A 188 -17.44 -30.80 0.25
C LEU A 188 -16.66 -32.11 0.52
N PRO A 189 -15.43 -32.10 1.06
CA PRO A 189 -14.73 -33.33 1.42
C PRO A 189 -15.47 -34.20 2.45
N LYS A 190 -16.23 -33.60 3.37
CA LYS A 190 -17.01 -34.34 4.37
C LYS A 190 -18.20 -35.04 3.72
N ILE A 191 -18.90 -34.35 2.81
CA ILE A 191 -20.05 -34.91 2.09
C ILE A 191 -19.61 -36.13 1.25
N CYS A 192 -18.47 -36.05 0.55
CA CYS A 192 -17.94 -37.19 -0.19
C CYS A 192 -17.65 -38.40 0.72
N LYS A 193 -17.06 -38.19 1.90
CA LYS A 193 -16.79 -39.26 2.87
C LYS A 193 -18.07 -39.88 3.44
N ASP A 194 -19.10 -39.08 3.69
CA ASP A 194 -20.38 -39.58 4.17
C ASP A 194 -21.08 -40.42 3.08
N ILE A 195 -21.02 -39.99 1.82
CA ILE A 195 -21.51 -40.77 0.68
C ILE A 195 -20.76 -42.10 0.59
N GLU A 196 -19.43 -42.10 0.66
CA GLU A 196 -18.62 -43.33 0.63
C GLU A 196 -18.99 -44.29 1.77
N LYS A 197 -19.13 -43.76 3.00
CA LYS A 197 -19.53 -44.56 4.16
C LYS A 197 -20.91 -45.20 3.98
N THR A 198 -21.88 -44.44 3.47
CA THR A 198 -23.24 -44.96 3.23
C THR A 198 -23.29 -45.99 2.11
N ILE A 199 -22.49 -45.82 1.04
CA ILE A 199 -22.39 -46.82 -0.04
C ILE A 199 -21.78 -48.12 0.51
N ASN A 200 -20.69 -48.02 1.28
CA ASN A 200 -20.01 -49.18 1.85
C ASN A 200 -20.89 -49.92 2.84
N SER A 201 -21.53 -49.22 3.78
CA SER A 201 -22.44 -49.86 4.74
C SER A 201 -23.62 -50.53 4.03
N THR A 202 -24.22 -49.88 3.03
CA THR A 202 -25.33 -50.47 2.28
C THR A 202 -24.89 -51.68 1.45
N SER A 203 -23.67 -51.67 0.91
CA SER A 203 -23.11 -52.82 0.18
C SER A 203 -22.85 -54.01 1.10
N GLU A 204 -22.35 -53.76 2.31
CA GLU A 204 -22.12 -54.77 3.34
C GLU A 204 -23.44 -55.39 3.82
N ASP A 205 -24.42 -54.55 4.19
CA ASP A 205 -25.78 -54.97 4.56
C ASP A 205 -26.44 -55.81 3.45
N LEU A 206 -26.23 -55.43 2.18
CA LEU A 206 -26.76 -56.18 1.05
C LEU A 206 -26.04 -57.52 0.85
N SER A 207 -24.75 -57.59 1.15
CA SER A 207 -23.98 -58.84 1.08
C SER A 207 -24.41 -59.83 2.16
N ASP A 208 -24.69 -59.34 3.37
CA ASP A 208 -25.24 -60.12 4.48
C ASP A 208 -26.68 -60.57 4.19
N PHE A 209 -27.46 -59.74 3.51
CA PHE A 209 -28.77 -60.14 3.04
C PHE A 209 -28.69 -61.22 1.96
N ASP A 210 -27.79 -61.09 0.97
CA ASP A 210 -27.61 -62.08 -0.10
C ASP A 210 -27.05 -63.43 0.41
N SER A 211 -26.29 -63.44 1.52
CA SER A 211 -25.70 -64.65 2.10
C SER A 211 -26.73 -65.50 2.86
N ASN A 212 -27.75 -64.86 3.45
CA ASN A 212 -28.84 -65.54 4.15
C ASN A 212 -29.70 -66.41 3.19
N LEU A 213 -30.02 -67.64 3.63
CA LEU A 213 -30.80 -68.59 2.82
C LEU A 213 -32.26 -68.17 2.62
N ILE A 214 -32.81 -67.41 3.58
CA ILE A 214 -34.20 -66.96 3.61
C ILE A 214 -34.58 -66.17 2.33
N PRO A 215 -33.86 -65.10 1.94
CA PRO A 215 -34.19 -64.36 0.72
C PRO A 215 -34.01 -65.16 -0.58
N LYS A 216 -33.12 -66.16 -0.62
CA LYS A 216 -33.00 -67.05 -1.80
C LYS A 216 -34.25 -67.88 -2.02
N ILE A 217 -34.89 -68.35 -0.95
CA ILE A 217 -36.15 -69.12 -1.02
C ILE A 217 -37.30 -68.20 -1.47
N PHE A 218 -37.41 -67.00 -0.88
CA PHE A 218 -38.43 -66.02 -1.25
C PHE A 218 -38.27 -65.42 -2.66
N ARG A 219 -37.09 -65.55 -3.28
CA ARG A 219 -36.88 -65.15 -4.67
C ARG A 219 -37.58 -66.07 -5.66
N PHE A 220 -37.72 -67.36 -5.34
CA PHE A 220 -38.37 -68.35 -6.21
C PHE A 220 -39.86 -68.54 -5.88
N VAL A 221 -40.25 -68.30 -4.63
CA VAL A 221 -41.64 -68.39 -4.18
C VAL A 221 -42.08 -66.99 -3.78
N PRO A 222 -42.81 -66.25 -4.65
CA PRO A 222 -43.37 -64.97 -4.26
C PRO A 222 -44.16 -65.17 -2.97
N LEU A 223 -44.05 -64.26 -2.00
CA LEU A 223 -44.70 -64.40 -0.69
C LEU A 223 -46.20 -64.73 -0.79
N GLN A 224 -46.84 -64.32 -1.89
CA GLN A 224 -48.23 -64.62 -2.25
C GLN A 224 -48.52 -66.12 -2.45
N TRP A 225 -47.53 -66.94 -2.82
CA TRP A 225 -47.64 -68.39 -2.97
C TRP A 225 -47.37 -69.15 -1.66
N LEU A 226 -46.72 -68.52 -0.69
CA LEU A 226 -46.49 -69.14 0.62
C LEU A 226 -47.81 -69.27 1.40
N ALA A 227 -48.71 -68.29 1.29
CA ALA A 227 -50.02 -68.30 1.94
C ALA A 227 -50.93 -69.49 1.54
N PRO A 228 -51.10 -69.84 0.24
CA PRO A 228 -51.87 -71.03 -0.13
C PRO A 228 -51.14 -72.32 0.27
N ILE A 229 -49.80 -72.39 0.18
CA ILE A 229 -49.07 -73.61 0.57
C ILE A 229 -49.15 -73.85 2.08
N THR A 230 -49.05 -72.81 2.91
CA THR A 230 -49.21 -72.96 4.37
C THR A 230 -50.65 -73.25 4.75
N THR A 231 -51.64 -72.65 4.10
CA THR A 231 -53.06 -72.99 4.36
C THR A 231 -53.41 -74.41 3.90
N ILE A 232 -52.90 -74.86 2.74
CA ILE A 232 -53.02 -76.26 2.29
C ILE A 232 -52.28 -77.19 3.26
N GLY A 233 -51.05 -76.86 3.67
CA GLY A 233 -50.28 -77.64 4.64
C GLY A 233 -50.97 -77.75 6.00
N ILE A 234 -51.53 -76.64 6.51
CA ILE A 234 -52.32 -76.60 7.75
C ILE A 234 -53.65 -77.35 7.58
N ALA A 235 -54.30 -77.27 6.41
CA ALA A 235 -55.52 -78.03 6.13
C ALA A 235 -55.24 -79.54 6.03
N VAL A 236 -54.11 -79.95 5.46
CA VAL A 236 -53.68 -81.36 5.39
C VAL A 236 -53.22 -81.87 6.76
N LEU A 237 -52.44 -81.10 7.52
CA LEU A 237 -52.11 -81.44 8.92
C LEU A 237 -53.34 -81.46 9.81
N GLY A 238 -54.25 -80.49 9.64
CA GLY A 238 -55.53 -80.47 10.32
C GLY A 238 -56.39 -81.67 9.94
N TYR A 239 -56.42 -82.04 8.66
CA TYR A 239 -57.05 -83.28 8.22
C TYR A 239 -56.42 -84.48 8.92
N TYR A 240 -55.08 -84.62 8.90
CA TYR A 240 -54.35 -85.75 9.48
C TYR A 240 -54.45 -85.84 11.02
N ILE A 241 -54.50 -84.71 11.72
CA ILE A 241 -54.60 -84.63 13.19
C ILE A 241 -56.07 -84.80 13.63
N PHE A 242 -57.03 -84.28 12.87
CA PHE A 242 -58.46 -84.32 13.21
C PHE A 242 -59.18 -85.54 12.63
N GLU A 243 -58.54 -86.34 11.77
CA GLU A 243 -59.01 -87.68 11.36
C GLU A 243 -59.08 -88.67 12.54
N TRP A 244 -58.58 -88.29 13.72
CA TRP A 244 -58.79 -88.99 14.98
C TRP A 244 -60.06 -88.59 15.76
N GLY A 245 -60.90 -87.66 15.26
CA GLY A 245 -61.99 -87.07 16.04
C GLY A 245 -63.27 -86.68 15.30
N GLY A 246 -63.81 -87.53 14.43
CA GLY A 246 -65.27 -87.74 14.25
C GLY A 246 -66.25 -86.57 14.00
N LYS A 247 -65.86 -85.37 13.53
CA LYS A 247 -66.82 -84.31 13.14
C LYS A 247 -66.46 -83.63 11.81
N LYS A 248 -67.06 -84.11 10.72
CA LYS A 248 -66.75 -83.70 9.33
C LYS A 248 -67.34 -82.34 8.90
N GLU A 249 -68.27 -81.76 9.66
CA GLU A 249 -69.07 -80.59 9.22
C GLU A 249 -68.34 -79.23 9.33
N TYR A 250 -67.31 -79.11 10.17
CA TYR A 250 -66.59 -77.83 10.39
C TYR A 250 -65.39 -77.62 9.44
N LEU A 251 -64.92 -78.67 8.77
CA LEU A 251 -63.74 -78.58 7.89
C LEU A 251 -64.04 -77.79 6.61
N LEU A 252 -65.23 -77.96 6.04
CA LEU A 252 -65.63 -77.26 4.81
C LEU A 252 -65.80 -75.75 5.03
N SER A 253 -66.44 -75.34 6.13
CA SER A 253 -66.60 -73.92 6.44
C SER A 253 -65.25 -73.25 6.78
N TYR A 254 -64.36 -73.93 7.49
CA TYR A 254 -63.03 -73.41 7.80
C TYR A 254 -62.14 -73.30 6.55
N ALA A 255 -62.20 -74.27 5.65
CA ALA A 255 -61.50 -74.21 4.36
C ALA A 255 -62.00 -73.03 3.50
N ILE A 256 -63.31 -72.81 3.43
CA ILE A 256 -63.88 -71.68 2.67
C ILE A 256 -63.50 -70.33 3.30
N VAL A 257 -63.55 -70.20 4.63
CA VAL A 257 -63.18 -68.96 5.33
C VAL A 257 -61.70 -68.63 5.19
N THR A 258 -60.82 -69.63 5.28
CA THR A 258 -59.37 -69.45 5.09
C THR A 258 -59.02 -69.13 3.63
N LEU A 259 -59.70 -69.74 2.66
CA LEU A 259 -59.55 -69.44 1.24
C LEU A 259 -60.07 -68.02 0.92
N CYS A 260 -61.19 -67.59 1.50
CA CYS A 260 -61.68 -66.21 1.38
C CYS A 260 -60.72 -65.18 2.01
N LEU A 261 -60.17 -65.45 3.21
CA LEU A 261 -59.22 -64.55 3.87
C LEU A 261 -57.89 -64.42 3.10
N THR A 262 -57.41 -65.50 2.47
CA THR A 262 -56.21 -65.46 1.63
C THR A 262 -56.45 -64.65 0.34
N ILE A 263 -57.62 -64.79 -0.30
CA ILE A 263 -58.00 -63.96 -1.45
C ILE A 263 -58.09 -62.47 -1.06
N LEU A 264 -58.71 -62.15 0.08
CA LEU A 264 -58.88 -60.77 0.55
C LEU A 264 -57.54 -60.11 0.89
N TRP A 265 -56.56 -60.88 1.38
CA TRP A 265 -55.20 -60.39 1.66
C TRP A 265 -54.36 -60.16 0.39
N ILE A 266 -54.63 -60.88 -0.70
CA ILE A 266 -53.93 -60.70 -2.00
C ILE A 266 -54.39 -59.41 -2.71
N ILE A 267 -55.62 -58.94 -2.47
CA ILE A 267 -56.22 -57.79 -3.15
C ILE A 267 -55.83 -56.44 -2.53
N LYS A 268 -55.39 -56.40 -1.27
CA LYS A 268 -55.07 -55.18 -0.52
C LYS A 268 -53.59 -54.79 -0.59
#